data_AF-A0A2V9ZWS9-F1
#
_entry.id   AF-A0A2V9ZWS9-F1
#
_cell.length_a   1.000
_cell.length_b   1.000
_cell.length_c   1.000
_cell.angle_alpha   90.00
_cell.angle_beta   90.00
_cell.angle_gamma   90.00
#
_symmetry.space_group_name_H-M   'P 1'
#
loop_
_entity.id
_entity.type
_entity.pdbx_description
1 polymer ?
#
loop_
_entity_poly.entity_id
_entity_poly.type
_entity_poly.pdbx_seq_one_letter_code
_entity_poly.pdbx_strand_id
1 'polypeptide(L)'
;MLLSTLLGFTAGAANVFGGAIIVQRHWDRSYLRYFVALGAGFMLATSIVEMVPESLELRGKSGAFLILLGYLLIHFFEHTVTPHFHFGEETHHDEFVHSHKGLSVLIGLIIHTFFDGIAIASGFIVSNWLGWIIFLAVFLHKIPEGFTVASVMLASGRSRGAAWGASFLIGGAT
;
A
#
# COMPACT_ATOMS: atom_id res chain seq x y z
N MET A 1 2.62 -14.17 17.43
CA MET A 1 3.09 -12.79 17.67
C MET A 1 4.48 -12.57 17.08
N LEU A 2 5.55 -13.26 17.52
CA LEU A 2 6.91 -13.05 16.97
C LEU A 2 6.99 -13.24 15.44
N LEU A 3 6.34 -14.29 14.91
CA LEU A 3 6.31 -14.55 13.46
C LEU A 3 5.68 -13.38 12.68
N SER A 4 4.49 -12.94 13.08
CA SER A 4 3.78 -11.83 12.42
C SER A 4 4.59 -10.54 12.45
N THR A 5 5.30 -10.26 13.55
CA THR A 5 6.20 -9.10 13.66
C THR A 5 7.39 -9.22 12.70
N LEU A 6 8.05 -10.39 12.61
CA LEU A 6 9.14 -10.61 11.65
C LEU A 6 8.67 -10.48 10.19
N LEU A 7 7.47 -10.97 9.89
CA LEU A 7 6.87 -10.86 8.57
C LEU A 7 6.48 -9.41 8.25
N GLY A 8 5.96 -8.65 9.22
CA GLY A 8 5.74 -7.20 9.10
C GLY A 8 7.03 -6.45 8.79
N PHE A 9 8.11 -6.71 9.53
CA PHE A 9 9.44 -6.15 9.22
C PHE A 9 9.94 -6.53 7.82
N THR A 10 9.69 -7.77 7.39
CA THR A 10 10.08 -8.24 6.05
C THR A 10 9.28 -7.52 4.95
N ALA A 11 7.97 -7.32 5.16
CA ALA A 11 7.13 -6.54 4.26
C ALA A 11 7.53 -5.05 4.23
N GLY A 12 7.84 -4.47 5.39
CA GLY A 12 8.37 -3.11 5.51
C GLY A 12 9.71 -2.94 4.79
N ALA A 13 10.59 -3.95 4.86
CA ALA A 13 11.84 -3.96 4.11
C ALA A 13 11.62 -4.00 2.59
N ALA A 14 10.56 -4.66 2.12
CA ALA A 14 10.18 -4.66 0.71
C ALA A 14 9.76 -3.25 0.22
N ASN A 15 9.10 -2.46 1.08
CA ASN A 15 8.80 -1.04 0.83
C ASN A 15 10.09 -0.23 0.64
N VAL A 16 11.05 -0.37 1.56
CA VAL A 16 12.36 0.30 1.46
C VAL A 16 13.10 -0.13 0.19
N PHE A 17 13.05 -1.42 -0.15
CA PHE A 17 13.66 -1.96 -1.36
C PHE A 17 13.01 -1.37 -2.64
N GLY A 18 11.68 -1.29 -2.70
CA GLY A 18 10.95 -0.65 -3.79
C GLY A 18 11.31 0.82 -3.99
N GLY A 19 11.47 1.57 -2.89
CA GLY A 19 11.92 2.96 -2.94
C GLY A 19 13.39 3.11 -3.35
N ALA A 20 14.26 2.19 -2.91
CA ALA A 20 15.67 2.17 -3.28
C ALA A 20 15.88 2.01 -4.79
N ILE A 21 15.09 1.12 -5.39
CA ILE A 21 15.12 0.78 -6.81
C ILE A 21 15.05 2.04 -7.69
N ILE A 22 14.12 2.97 -7.43
CA ILE A 22 13.94 4.16 -8.26
C ILE A 22 14.98 5.25 -8.01
N VAL A 23 15.50 5.37 -6.79
CA VAL A 23 16.45 6.44 -6.48
C VAL A 23 17.83 6.14 -7.07
N GLN A 24 18.21 4.86 -7.14
CA GLN A 24 19.56 4.43 -7.55
C GLN A 24 19.71 4.21 -9.06
N ARG A 25 18.65 3.85 -9.79
CA ARG A 25 18.76 3.45 -11.20
C ARG A 25 17.54 3.89 -12.01
N HIS A 26 17.74 4.21 -13.29
CA HIS A 26 16.63 4.41 -14.23
C HIS A 26 16.06 3.05 -14.61
N TRP A 27 14.91 2.69 -14.06
CA TRP A 27 14.20 1.46 -14.38
C TRP A 27 13.22 1.68 -15.53
N ASP A 28 13.08 0.65 -16.35
CA ASP A 28 12.08 0.66 -17.42
C ASP A 28 10.67 0.69 -16.84
N ARG A 29 9.84 1.62 -17.29
CA ARG A 29 8.48 1.82 -16.76
C ARG A 29 7.58 0.59 -16.94
N SER A 30 7.94 -0.31 -17.85
CA SER A 30 7.23 -1.55 -18.12
C SER A 30 7.27 -2.53 -16.95
N TYR A 31 8.44 -2.73 -16.33
CA TYR A 31 8.57 -3.67 -15.19
C TYR A 31 7.68 -3.26 -14.02
N LEU A 32 7.65 -1.96 -13.74
CA LEU A 32 6.85 -1.40 -12.65
C LEU A 32 5.37 -1.60 -12.89
N ARG A 33 4.91 -1.40 -14.13
CA ARG A 33 3.52 -1.68 -14.51
C ARG A 33 3.14 -3.13 -14.24
N TYR A 34 4.02 -4.08 -14.58
CA TYR A 34 3.78 -5.50 -14.29
C TYR A 34 3.82 -5.84 -12.80
N PHE A 35 4.76 -5.29 -12.04
CA PHE A 35 4.84 -5.50 -10.58
C PHE A 35 3.63 -4.90 -9.84
N VAL A 36 3.19 -3.69 -10.22
CA VAL A 36 1.96 -3.07 -9.70
C VAL A 36 0.75 -3.96 -10.03
N ALA A 37 0.62 -4.39 -11.29
CA ALA A 37 -0.49 -5.25 -11.70
C ALA A 37 -0.50 -6.60 -10.97
N LEU A 38 0.67 -7.21 -10.79
CA LEU A 38 0.82 -8.46 -10.04
C LEU A 38 0.44 -8.28 -8.57
N GLY A 39 0.99 -7.27 -7.90
CA GLY A 39 0.71 -7.00 -6.49
C GLY A 39 -0.76 -6.64 -6.26
N ALA A 40 -1.33 -5.76 -7.08
CA ALA A 40 -2.74 -5.38 -7.00
C ALA A 40 -3.67 -6.58 -7.30
N GLY A 41 -3.35 -7.39 -8.29
CA GLY A 41 -4.11 -8.60 -8.62
C GLY A 41 -4.11 -9.61 -7.48
N PHE A 42 -2.96 -9.84 -6.85
CA PHE A 42 -2.85 -10.76 -5.72
C PHE A 42 -3.59 -10.22 -4.48
N MET A 43 -3.44 -8.91 -4.17
CA MET A 43 -4.20 -8.26 -3.09
C MET A 43 -5.72 -8.37 -3.30
N LEU A 44 -6.20 -8.12 -4.51
CA LEU A 44 -7.61 -8.25 -4.85
C LEU A 44 -8.08 -9.69 -4.70
N ALA A 45 -7.33 -10.66 -5.23
CA ALA A 45 -7.63 -12.08 -5.10
C ALA A 45 -7.69 -12.51 -3.63
N THR A 46 -6.67 -12.21 -2.83
CA THR A 46 -6.64 -12.52 -1.39
C THR A 46 -7.81 -11.88 -0.65
N SER A 47 -8.14 -10.62 -0.95
CA SER A 47 -9.25 -9.94 -0.29
C SER A 47 -10.61 -10.61 -0.57
N ILE A 48 -10.90 -10.95 -1.84
CA ILE A 48 -12.20 -11.48 -2.26
C ILE A 48 -12.33 -12.98 -2.01
N VAL A 49 -11.27 -13.74 -2.25
CA VAL A 49 -11.29 -15.21 -2.24
C VAL A 49 -11.03 -15.77 -0.84
N GLU A 50 -10.24 -15.08 -0.02
CA GLU A 50 -9.84 -15.58 1.30
C GLU A 50 -10.42 -14.72 2.42
N MET A 51 -10.12 -13.41 2.44
CA MET A 51 -10.47 -12.56 3.59
C MET A 51 -11.98 -12.33 3.74
N VAL A 52 -12.70 -12.07 2.64
CA VAL A 52 -14.15 -11.84 2.67
C VAL A 52 -14.91 -13.10 3.12
N PRO A 53 -14.72 -14.29 2.50
CA PRO A 53 -15.41 -15.50 2.92
C PRO A 53 -15.14 -15.84 4.38
N GLU A 54 -13.87 -15.83 4.80
CA GLU A 54 -13.49 -16.11 6.19
C GLU A 54 -14.15 -15.13 7.18
N SER A 55 -14.19 -13.84 6.84
CA SER A 55 -14.84 -12.82 7.68
C SER A 55 -16.35 -13.06 7.82
N LEU A 56 -17.00 -13.56 6.77
CA LEU A 56 -18.42 -13.91 6.79
C LEU A 56 -18.67 -15.20 7.57
N GLU A 57 -17.78 -16.19 7.51
CA GLU A 57 -17.88 -17.40 8.33
C GLU A 57 -17.70 -17.10 9.81
N LEU A 58 -16.75 -16.23 10.16
CA LEU A 58 -16.47 -15.86 11.56
C LEU A 58 -17.56 -15.01 12.22
N ARG A 59 -18.20 -14.11 11.48
CA ARG A 59 -19.12 -13.09 12.06
C ARG A 59 -20.46 -12.93 11.34
N GLY A 60 -20.72 -13.68 10.28
CA GLY A 60 -21.97 -13.61 9.51
C GLY A 60 -22.32 -12.17 9.07
N LYS A 61 -23.55 -11.75 9.40
CA LYS A 61 -24.06 -10.40 9.08
C LYS A 61 -23.20 -9.27 9.67
N SER A 62 -22.67 -9.46 10.87
CA SER A 62 -21.78 -8.47 11.51
C SER A 62 -20.46 -8.34 10.75
N GLY A 63 -19.95 -9.44 10.18
CA GLY A 63 -18.76 -9.42 9.31
C GLY A 63 -19.01 -8.60 8.04
N ALA A 64 -20.14 -8.82 7.37
CA ALA A 64 -20.54 -8.05 6.19
C ALA A 64 -20.65 -6.54 6.50
N PHE A 65 -21.24 -6.18 7.64
CA PHE A 65 -21.32 -4.78 8.06
C PHE A 65 -19.94 -4.16 8.31
N LEU A 66 -19.01 -4.89 8.93
CA LEU A 66 -17.65 -4.40 9.17
C LEU A 66 -16.86 -4.22 7.87
N ILE A 67 -17.04 -5.12 6.89
CA ILE A 67 -16.44 -4.96 5.55
C ILE A 67 -16.98 -3.71 4.87
N LEU A 68 -18.30 -3.52 4.87
CA LEU A 68 -18.93 -2.32 4.30
C LEU A 68 -18.46 -1.05 5.00
N LEU A 69 -18.40 -1.07 6.34
CA LEU A 69 -17.91 0.07 7.12
C LEU A 69 -16.46 0.39 6.76
N GLY A 70 -15.59 -0.62 6.66
CA GLY A 70 -14.20 -0.45 6.23
C GLY A 70 -14.09 0.18 4.84
N TYR A 71 -14.87 -0.32 3.88
CA TYR A 71 -14.95 0.24 2.53
C TYR A 71 -15.41 1.71 2.55
N LEU A 72 -16.50 2.02 3.27
CA LEU A 72 -17.03 3.38 3.36
C LEU A 72 -16.05 4.34 4.04
N LEU A 73 -15.30 3.88 5.05
CA LEU A 73 -14.26 4.68 5.69
C LEU A 73 -13.17 5.05 4.68
N ILE A 74 -12.61 4.07 3.96
CA ILE A 74 -11.59 4.34 2.94
C ILE A 74 -12.14 5.24 1.83
N HIS A 75 -13.35 4.95 1.34
CA HIS A 75 -14.02 5.74 0.31
C HIS A 75 -14.25 7.20 0.76
N PHE A 76 -14.62 7.41 2.02
CA PHE A 76 -14.76 8.76 2.58
C PHE A 76 -13.43 9.52 2.56
N PHE A 77 -12.33 8.89 3.01
CA PHE A 77 -11.01 9.52 2.96
C PHE A 77 -10.58 9.83 1.53
N GLU A 78 -10.74 8.87 0.62
CA GLU A 78 -10.36 9.00 -0.79
C GLU A 78 -11.15 10.11 -1.51
N HIS A 79 -12.46 10.19 -1.29
CA HIS A 79 -13.33 11.08 -2.05
C HIS A 79 -13.55 12.46 -1.39
N THR A 80 -13.52 12.53 -0.05
CA THR A 80 -13.86 13.76 0.70
C THR A 80 -12.62 14.50 1.19
N VAL A 81 -11.59 13.77 1.65
CA VAL A 81 -10.40 14.37 2.27
C VAL A 81 -9.33 14.67 1.24
N THR A 82 -9.19 13.83 0.21
CA THR A 82 -8.38 14.11 -0.98
C THR A 82 -9.27 14.74 -2.06
N PRO A 83 -9.11 16.04 -2.39
CA PRO A 83 -9.83 16.65 -3.50
C PRO A 83 -9.52 15.90 -4.80
N HIS A 84 -10.51 15.71 -5.65
CA HIS A 84 -10.43 14.86 -6.84
C HIS A 84 -9.17 15.12 -7.69
N PHE A 85 -8.45 14.03 -7.94
CA PHE A 85 -7.44 13.92 -8.98
C PHE A 85 -8.13 13.85 -10.35
N HIS A 86 -7.72 14.70 -11.30
CA HIS A 86 -7.87 14.37 -12.71
C HIS A 86 -6.68 13.49 -13.12
N PHE A 87 -6.88 12.18 -13.21
CA PHE A 87 -6.02 11.31 -14.00
C PHE A 87 -6.65 11.20 -15.40
N GLY A 88 -6.10 11.99 -16.32
CA GLY A 88 -6.50 12.05 -17.71
C GLY A 88 -5.38 12.70 -18.51
N GLU A 89 -5.39 12.49 -19.82
CA GLU A 89 -4.43 12.95 -20.84
C GLU A 89 -4.39 14.48 -21.00
N GLU A 90 -4.61 15.25 -19.93
CA GLU A 90 -4.50 16.70 -19.88
C GLU A 90 -3.01 17.04 -19.71
N THR A 91 -2.40 17.28 -20.84
CA THR A 91 -1.02 17.72 -21.07
C THR A 91 -0.74 19.10 -20.47
N HIS A 92 -0.82 19.24 -19.15
CA HIS A 92 -0.32 20.43 -18.46
C HIS A 92 1.12 20.19 -18.00
N HIS A 93 2.05 20.59 -18.86
CA HIS A 93 3.50 20.52 -18.62
C HIS A 93 4.00 21.35 -17.42
N ASP A 94 3.13 22.12 -16.75
CA ASP A 94 3.52 23.11 -15.72
C ASP A 94 2.95 22.88 -14.32
N GLU A 95 2.06 21.89 -14.09
CA GLU A 95 1.66 21.54 -12.72
C GLU A 95 2.64 20.53 -12.10
N PHE A 96 3.80 21.04 -11.70
CA PHE A 96 4.60 20.39 -10.67
C PHE A 96 3.66 20.03 -9.51
N VAL A 97 3.63 18.75 -9.15
CA VAL A 97 2.92 18.25 -7.98
C VAL A 97 3.32 19.11 -6.79
N HIS A 98 2.46 20.05 -6.38
CA HIS A 98 2.79 20.99 -5.32
C HIS A 98 3.28 20.23 -4.08
N SER A 99 4.27 20.78 -3.38
CA SER A 99 4.91 20.16 -2.21
C SER A 99 3.93 19.61 -1.15
N HIS A 100 2.72 20.18 -1.05
CA HIS A 100 1.63 19.71 -0.18
C HIS A 100 0.99 18.38 -0.66
N LYS A 101 0.91 18.14 -1.97
CA LYS A 101 0.35 16.94 -2.57
C LYS A 101 1.20 15.70 -2.23
N GLY A 102 2.53 15.81 -2.23
CA GLY A 102 3.42 14.73 -1.81
C GLY A 102 3.23 14.32 -0.34
N LEU A 103 3.06 15.29 0.56
CA LEU A 103 2.85 15.01 1.99
C LEU A 103 1.52 14.29 2.24
N SER A 104 0.45 14.68 1.53
CA SER A 104 -0.85 14.01 1.64
C SER A 104 -0.76 12.53 1.22
N VAL A 105 -0.07 12.23 0.12
CA VAL A 105 0.17 10.84 -0.31
C VAL A 105 0.97 10.07 0.73
N LEU A 106 2.03 10.66 1.29
CA LEU A 106 2.83 10.02 2.33
C LEU A 106 1.98 9.64 3.55
N ILE A 107 1.14 10.56 4.04
CA ILE A 107 0.26 10.31 5.19
C ILE A 107 -0.74 9.20 4.87
N GLY A 108 -1.37 9.24 3.69
CA GLY A 108 -2.28 8.19 3.24
C GLY A 108 -1.61 6.81 3.20
N LEU A 109 -0.40 6.73 2.65
CA LEU A 109 0.36 5.49 2.58
C LEU A 109 0.85 4.98 3.95
N ILE A 110 1.17 5.87 4.90
CA ILE A 110 1.48 5.47 6.29
C ILE A 110 0.26 4.79 6.93
N ILE A 111 -0.94 5.32 6.73
CA ILE A 111 -2.17 4.71 7.26
C ILE A 111 -2.44 3.38 6.55
N HIS A 112 -2.32 3.35 5.22
CA HIS A 112 -2.52 2.16 4.40
C HIS A 112 -1.60 0.99 4.83
N THR A 113 -0.30 1.25 4.90
CA THR A 113 0.71 0.23 5.24
C THR A 113 0.60 -0.27 6.68
N PHE A 114 0.07 0.54 7.59
CA PHE A 114 -0.25 0.12 8.95
C PHE A 114 -1.38 -0.92 8.97
N PHE A 115 -2.42 -0.74 8.15
CA PHE A 115 -3.49 -1.72 8.03
C PHE A 115 -3.01 -3.03 7.38
N ASP A 116 -2.00 -2.99 6.51
CA ASP A 116 -1.38 -4.22 5.99
C ASP A 116 -0.70 -5.03 7.09
N GLY A 117 0.02 -4.37 8.00
CA GLY A 117 0.60 -5.00 9.19
C GLY A 117 -0.47 -5.63 10.09
N ILE A 118 -1.57 -4.90 10.34
CA ILE A 118 -2.73 -5.44 11.07
C ILE A 118 -3.32 -6.65 10.35
N ALA A 119 -3.43 -6.62 9.02
CA ALA A 119 -3.99 -7.72 8.24
C ALA A 119 -3.13 -8.98 8.37
N ILE A 120 -1.79 -8.86 8.28
CA ILE A 120 -0.87 -9.99 8.49
C ILE A 120 -1.06 -10.57 9.89
N ALA A 121 -1.02 -9.72 10.92
CA ALA A 121 -1.18 -10.16 12.30
C ALA A 121 -2.54 -10.85 12.54
N SER A 122 -3.62 -10.26 12.03
CA SER A 122 -4.99 -10.77 12.15
C SER A 122 -5.16 -12.08 11.40
N GLY A 123 -4.56 -12.21 10.21
CA GLY A 123 -4.56 -13.45 9.43
C GLY A 123 -4.04 -14.63 10.23
N PHE A 124 -2.89 -14.47 10.89
CA PHE A 124 -2.31 -15.52 11.75
C PHE A 124 -3.09 -15.78 13.06
N ILE A 125 -3.90 -14.83 13.53
CA ILE A 125 -4.82 -15.06 14.65
C ILE A 125 -5.98 -15.96 14.21
N VAL A 126 -6.44 -15.80 12.97
CA VAL A 126 -7.53 -16.61 12.40
C VAL A 126 -7.04 -17.99 11.96
N SER A 127 -6.06 -18.07 11.07
CA SER A 127 -5.47 -19.34 10.63
C SER A 127 -4.07 -19.17 10.04
N ASN A 128 -3.24 -20.22 10.13
CA ASN A 128 -1.89 -20.19 9.58
C ASN A 128 -1.89 -20.01 8.05
N TRP A 129 -2.82 -20.66 7.35
CA TRP A 129 -2.96 -20.52 5.90
C TRP A 129 -3.28 -19.08 5.49
N LEU A 130 -4.31 -18.49 6.10
CA LEU A 130 -4.72 -17.12 5.80
C LEU A 130 -3.61 -16.11 6.09
N GLY A 131 -2.90 -16.28 7.22
CA GLY A 131 -1.74 -15.46 7.56
C GLY A 131 -0.64 -15.46 6.48
N TRP A 132 -0.31 -16.64 5.93
CA TRP A 132 0.69 -16.75 4.86
C TRP A 132 0.22 -16.15 3.53
N ILE A 133 -1.06 -16.36 3.17
CA ILE A 133 -1.61 -15.79 1.94
C ILE A 133 -1.68 -14.26 2.02
N ILE A 134 -2.13 -13.69 3.14
CA ILE A 134 -2.13 -12.24 3.37
C ILE A 134 -0.70 -11.70 3.34
N PHE A 135 0.24 -12.37 4.02
CA PHE A 135 1.64 -11.94 3.98
C PHE A 135 2.20 -11.91 2.55
N LEU A 136 1.96 -12.95 1.76
CA LEU A 136 2.45 -12.99 0.38
C LEU A 136 1.82 -11.87 -0.47
N ALA A 137 0.52 -11.61 -0.28
CA ALA A 137 -0.18 -10.53 -0.96
C ALA A 137 0.43 -9.17 -0.64
N VAL A 138 0.56 -8.87 0.65
CA VAL A 138 1.13 -7.62 1.15
C VAL A 138 2.57 -7.49 0.66
N PHE A 139 3.40 -8.51 0.85
CA PHE A 139 4.81 -8.50 0.44
C PHE A 139 4.99 -8.17 -1.05
N LEU A 140 4.18 -8.76 -1.93
CA LEU A 140 4.22 -8.50 -3.36
C LEU A 140 3.77 -7.07 -3.71
N HIS A 141 2.83 -6.49 -2.96
CA HIS A 141 2.35 -5.12 -3.18
C HIS A 141 3.27 -4.04 -2.58
N LYS A 142 4.08 -4.37 -1.56
CA LYS A 142 5.01 -3.43 -0.91
C LYS A 142 6.13 -2.94 -1.82
N ILE A 143 6.65 -3.77 -2.72
CA ILE A 143 7.69 -3.31 -3.65
C ILE A 143 7.15 -2.20 -4.59
N PRO A 144 5.99 -2.39 -5.27
CA PRO A 144 5.30 -1.31 -5.99
C PRO A 144 4.97 -0.06 -5.16
N GLU A 145 4.54 -0.24 -3.92
CA GLU A 145 4.16 0.87 -3.03
C GLU A 145 5.37 1.74 -2.66
N GLY A 146 6.47 1.11 -2.24
CA GLY A 146 7.75 1.77 -2.00
C GLY A 146 8.25 2.55 -3.20
N PHE A 147 8.11 1.97 -4.39
CA PHE A 147 8.41 2.67 -5.63
C PHE A 147 7.54 3.92 -5.83
N THR A 148 6.24 3.79 -5.55
CA THR A 148 5.25 4.85 -5.74
C THR A 148 5.54 6.05 -4.84
N VAL A 149 5.77 5.82 -3.53
CA VAL A 149 6.05 6.93 -2.61
C VAL A 149 7.33 7.66 -2.98
N ALA A 150 8.39 6.94 -3.35
CA ALA A 150 9.66 7.54 -3.74
C ALA A 150 9.52 8.35 -5.03
N SER A 151 8.77 7.84 -6.00
CA SER A 151 8.47 8.53 -7.26
C SER A 151 7.66 9.82 -7.02
N VAL A 152 6.64 9.76 -6.16
CA VAL A 152 5.82 10.93 -5.81
C VAL A 152 6.66 12.00 -5.09
N MET A 153 7.56 11.60 -4.17
CA MET A 153 8.46 12.54 -3.51
C MET A 153 9.36 13.27 -4.51
N LEU A 154 9.98 12.54 -5.42
CA LEU A 154 10.84 13.12 -6.46
C LEU A 154 10.04 14.02 -7.42
N ALA A 155 8.87 13.57 -7.87
CA ALA A 155 7.98 14.34 -8.74
C ALA A 155 7.42 15.61 -8.08
N SER A 156 7.31 15.62 -6.74
CA SER A 156 6.93 16.80 -5.95
C SER A 156 8.08 17.77 -5.69
N GLY A 157 9.22 17.62 -6.38
CA GLY A 157 10.41 18.45 -6.22
C GLY A 157 11.21 18.20 -4.94
N ARG A 158 10.94 17.11 -4.20
CA ARG A 158 11.71 16.78 -2.98
C ARG A 158 13.04 16.11 -3.37
N SER A 159 14.01 16.20 -2.45
CA SER A 159 15.35 15.61 -2.66
C SER A 159 15.30 14.08 -2.67
N ARG A 160 16.33 13.45 -3.26
CA ARG A 160 16.52 12.00 -3.20
C ARG A 160 16.53 11.47 -1.76
N GLY A 161 17.12 12.21 -0.82
CA GLY A 161 17.12 11.86 0.60
C GLY A 161 15.72 11.83 1.20
N ALA A 162 14.85 12.78 0.82
CA ALA A 162 13.46 12.79 1.26
C ALA A 162 12.66 11.61 0.68
N ALA A 163 12.91 11.21 -0.58
CA ALA A 163 12.28 10.04 -1.20
C ALA A 163 12.66 8.72 -0.50
N TRP A 164 13.94 8.57 -0.12
CA TRP A 164 14.38 7.47 0.72
C TRP A 164 13.73 7.51 2.09
N GLY A 165 13.76 8.67 2.77
CA GLY A 165 13.15 8.84 4.08
C GLY A 165 11.67 8.48 4.08
N ALA A 166 10.92 8.88 3.05
CA ALA A 166 9.52 8.51 2.89
C ALA A 166 9.33 6.99 2.78
N SER A 167 10.18 6.30 2.01
CA SER A 167 10.13 4.83 1.85
C SER A 167 10.43 4.10 3.18
N PHE A 168 11.37 4.62 3.96
CA PHE A 168 11.66 4.12 5.32
C PHE A 168 10.51 4.38 6.29
N LEU A 169 9.88 5.56 6.22
CA LEU A 169 8.74 5.90 7.08
C LEU A 169 7.54 4.99 6.83
N ILE A 170 7.17 4.76 5.56
CA ILE A 170 6.09 3.80 5.26
C ILE A 170 6.52 2.35 5.58
N GLY A 171 7.78 1.99 5.34
CA GLY A 171 8.29 0.67 5.71
C GLY A 171 8.21 0.41 7.21
N GLY A 172 8.54 1.40 8.03
CA GLY A 172 8.47 1.31 9.50
C GLY A 172 7.06 1.38 10.08
N ALA A 173 6.06 1.79 9.30
CA ALA A 173 4.65 1.78 9.71
C ALA A 173 3.96 0.42 9.49
N THR A 174 4.63 -0.53 8.83
CA THR A 174 4.14 -1.91 8.57
C THR A 174 4.50 -2.85 9.72
#